data_AF-A0A183HGP7-F1
#
_entry.id   AF-A0A183HGP7-F1
#
_cell.length_a   1.000
_cell.length_b   1.000
_cell.length_c   1.000
_cell.angle_alpha   90.00
_cell.angle_beta   90.00
_cell.angle_gamma   90.00
#
_symmetry.space_group_name_H-M   'P 1'
#
loop_
_entity.id
_entity.type
_entity.pdbx_description
1 polymer ?
#
loop_
_entity_poly.entity_id
_entity_poly.type
_entity_poly.pdbx_seq_one_letter_code
_entity_poly.pdbx_strand_id
1 'polypeptide(L)'
;MYSYLFQLEILRRLRDHKVSVECMDAMRCLFECCSPLQFDGTAISVLVDMVIMSIKNSIDDNQFNRCYKLIKLLKIVADAYPHCFVNAPTLESLVKLIELESFSEIEGLLNLVITISTELKQNELLAKDMVAEYVKHCERISLDGTPRAAKYAVRCISKLLKTEQAQAKLENIFQNSLLHLSTSDPQCCTALKALSSCVEVDAMQFCNELFEILKTKIMDLLLDQCSNEETFNQQNCMMNSADNRTEQISDGEVCDENYVEIKVD
;
A
#
# COMPACT_ATOMS: atom_id res chain seq x y z
N MET A 1 11.43 -13.56 -21.41
CA MET A 1 11.78 -14.40 -22.58
C MET A 1 12.20 -13.64 -23.86
N TYR A 2 11.42 -12.70 -24.41
CA TYR A 2 11.77 -12.02 -25.69
C TYR A 2 13.07 -11.19 -25.66
N SER A 3 13.39 -10.54 -24.54
CA SER A 3 14.60 -9.71 -24.42
C SER A 3 15.90 -10.53 -24.48
N TYR A 4 15.93 -11.71 -23.85
CA TYR A 4 17.10 -12.60 -23.86
C TYR A 4 17.34 -13.24 -25.23
N LEU A 5 16.28 -13.69 -25.91
CA LEU A 5 16.39 -14.23 -27.27
C LEU A 5 16.83 -13.15 -28.27
N PHE A 6 16.36 -11.91 -28.09
CA PHE A 6 16.78 -10.77 -28.90
C PHE A 6 18.27 -10.44 -28.70
N GLN A 7 18.77 -10.47 -27.48
CA GLN A 7 20.20 -10.29 -27.19
C GLN A 7 21.06 -11.39 -27.79
N LEU A 8 20.65 -12.64 -27.65
CA LEU A 8 21.35 -13.77 -28.28
C LEU A 8 21.39 -13.62 -29.80
N GLU A 9 20.29 -13.17 -30.42
CA GLU A 9 20.25 -12.92 -31.86
C GLU A 9 21.13 -11.73 -32.27
N ILE A 10 21.18 -10.65 -31.50
CA ILE A 10 22.12 -9.53 -31.77
C ILE A 10 23.56 -10.02 -31.66
N LEU A 11 23.91 -10.73 -30.58
CA LEU A 11 25.27 -11.26 -30.39
C LEU A 11 25.64 -12.27 -31.50
N ARG A 12 24.67 -13.07 -31.96
CA ARG A 12 24.85 -13.97 -33.10
C ARG A 12 25.12 -13.19 -34.39
N ARG A 13 24.33 -12.15 -34.67
CA ARG A 13 24.51 -11.31 -35.87
C ARG A 13 25.80 -10.52 -35.85
N LEU A 14 26.21 -9.97 -34.71
CA LEU A 14 27.49 -9.27 -34.57
C LEU A 14 28.67 -10.22 -34.81
N ARG A 15 28.56 -11.47 -34.35
CA ARG A 15 29.53 -12.54 -34.66
C ARG A 15 29.56 -12.85 -36.17
N ASP A 16 28.40 -12.98 -36.80
CA ASP A 16 28.29 -13.27 -38.25
C ASP A 16 28.91 -12.15 -39.10
N HIS A 17 28.88 -10.90 -38.61
CA HIS A 17 29.52 -9.73 -39.24
C HIS A 17 31.01 -9.58 -38.91
N LYS A 18 31.62 -10.57 -38.23
CA LYS A 18 33.05 -10.56 -37.83
C LYS A 18 33.47 -9.29 -37.06
N VAL A 19 32.57 -8.77 -36.22
CA VAL A 19 32.88 -7.69 -35.28
C VAL A 19 34.01 -8.12 -34.34
N SER A 20 34.89 -7.19 -33.94
CA SER A 20 36.02 -7.50 -33.08
C SER A 20 35.57 -8.10 -31.74
N VAL A 21 36.41 -8.95 -31.15
CA VAL A 21 36.13 -9.59 -29.85
C VAL A 21 35.92 -8.53 -28.77
N GLU A 22 36.71 -7.45 -28.79
CA GLU A 22 36.59 -6.32 -27.87
C GLU A 22 35.22 -5.63 -27.96
N CYS A 23 34.70 -5.44 -29.17
CA CYS A 23 33.38 -4.83 -29.38
C CYS A 23 32.25 -5.81 -28.99
N MET A 24 32.43 -7.10 -29.25
CA MET A 24 31.51 -8.15 -28.78
C MET A 24 31.43 -8.23 -27.25
N ASP A 25 32.57 -8.11 -26.56
CA ASP A 25 32.64 -8.13 -25.11
C ASP A 25 32.05 -6.86 -24.50
N ALA A 26 32.33 -5.69 -25.08
CA ALA A 26 31.68 -4.44 -24.70
C ALA A 26 30.16 -4.52 -24.85
N MET A 27 29.66 -5.12 -25.95
CA MET A 27 28.22 -5.30 -26.16
C MET A 27 27.61 -6.29 -25.18
N ARG A 28 28.34 -7.35 -24.80
CA ARG A 28 27.89 -8.30 -23.76
C ARG A 28 27.78 -7.61 -22.40
N CYS A 29 28.80 -6.85 -22.00
CA CYS A 29 28.77 -6.08 -20.76
C CYS A 29 27.62 -5.05 -20.75
N LEU A 30 27.38 -4.38 -21.88
CA LEU A 30 26.24 -3.47 -22.02
C LEU A 30 24.91 -4.20 -21.84
N PHE A 31 24.72 -5.39 -22.43
CA PHE A 31 23.50 -6.17 -22.21
C PHE A 31 23.35 -6.67 -20.77
N GLU A 32 24.44 -7.07 -20.12
CA GLU A 32 24.44 -7.45 -18.70
C GLU A 32 24.05 -6.27 -17.78
N CYS A 33 24.41 -5.04 -18.16
CA CYS A 33 24.01 -3.83 -17.41
C CYS A 33 22.60 -3.34 -17.75
N CYS A 34 22.16 -3.47 -19.01
CA CYS A 34 20.91 -2.87 -19.49
C CYS A 34 19.72 -3.83 -19.44
N SER A 35 19.94 -5.12 -19.24
CA SER A 35 18.88 -6.12 -19.20
C SER A 35 18.72 -6.68 -17.80
N PRO A 36 17.47 -6.81 -17.30
CA PRO A 36 17.21 -7.55 -16.08
C PRO A 36 17.36 -9.06 -16.38
N LEU A 37 18.61 -9.53 -16.58
CA LEU A 37 18.90 -10.94 -16.83
C LEU A 37 18.35 -11.86 -15.72
N GLN A 38 18.13 -11.28 -14.53
CA GLN A 38 17.64 -11.97 -13.34
C GLN A 38 16.13 -11.81 -13.11
N PHE A 39 15.47 -10.80 -13.70
CA PHE A 39 14.06 -10.51 -13.46
C PHE A 39 13.28 -10.53 -14.77
N ASP A 40 12.49 -11.59 -14.94
CA ASP A 40 11.43 -11.67 -15.93
C ASP A 40 10.14 -12.17 -15.29
N GLY A 41 9.05 -12.26 -16.05
CA GLY A 41 7.76 -12.67 -15.50
C GLY A 41 7.76 -14.02 -14.78
N THR A 42 8.62 -14.95 -15.20
CA THR A 42 8.77 -16.25 -14.52
C THR A 42 9.51 -16.08 -13.19
N ALA A 43 10.60 -15.33 -13.17
CA ALA A 43 11.33 -15.04 -11.94
C ALA A 43 10.45 -14.30 -10.91
N ILE A 44 9.64 -13.33 -11.36
CA ILE A 44 8.69 -12.63 -10.48
C ILE A 44 7.62 -13.57 -9.93
N SER A 45 7.02 -14.42 -10.77
CA SER A 45 6.03 -15.40 -10.29
C SER A 45 6.60 -16.28 -9.19
N VAL A 46 7.80 -16.81 -9.38
CA VAL A 46 8.50 -17.62 -8.36
C VAL A 46 8.77 -16.81 -7.10
N LEU A 47 9.19 -15.55 -7.23
CA LEU A 47 9.45 -14.69 -6.08
C LEU A 47 8.17 -14.42 -5.27
N VAL A 48 7.04 -14.14 -5.92
CA VAL A 48 5.73 -13.95 -5.24
C VAL A 48 5.31 -15.24 -4.54
N ASP A 49 5.47 -16.40 -5.20
CA ASP A 49 5.15 -17.70 -4.59
C ASP A 49 6.03 -17.98 -3.36
N MET A 50 7.31 -17.59 -3.38
CA MET A 50 8.20 -17.67 -2.21
C MET A 50 7.69 -16.80 -1.05
N VAL A 51 7.12 -15.62 -1.33
CA VAL A 51 6.50 -14.79 -0.28
C VAL A 51 5.29 -15.48 0.30
N ILE A 52 4.38 -15.97 -0.54
CA ILE A 52 3.18 -16.70 -0.12
C ILE A 52 3.54 -17.90 0.76
N MET A 53 4.54 -18.68 0.36
CA MET A 53 5.04 -19.81 1.14
C MET A 53 5.66 -19.36 2.48
N SER A 54 6.37 -18.23 2.49
CA SER A 54 6.98 -17.70 3.71
C SER A 54 5.91 -17.24 4.71
N ILE A 55 4.82 -16.62 4.25
CA ILE A 55 3.69 -16.24 5.10
C ILE A 55 3.02 -17.49 5.69
N LYS A 56 2.69 -18.48 4.84
CA LYS A 56 2.02 -19.71 5.28
C LYS A 56 2.83 -20.55 6.28
N ASN A 57 4.16 -20.50 6.17
CA ASN A 57 5.08 -21.27 7.02
C ASN A 57 5.70 -20.44 8.14
N SER A 58 5.21 -19.23 8.41
CA SER A 58 5.74 -18.36 9.45
C SER A 58 5.37 -18.89 10.85
N ILE A 59 6.22 -19.78 11.37
CA ILE A 59 6.11 -20.37 12.70
C ILE A 59 7.18 -19.77 13.65
N ASP A 60 8.22 -19.11 13.11
CA ASP A 60 9.32 -18.50 13.86
C ASP A 60 9.72 -17.10 13.36
N ASP A 61 10.44 -16.35 14.21
CA ASP A 61 10.89 -14.96 13.94
C ASP A 61 11.86 -14.85 12.75
N ASN A 62 12.62 -15.90 12.44
CA ASN A 62 13.56 -15.90 11.32
C ASN A 62 12.82 -15.93 9.97
N GLN A 63 11.73 -16.68 9.87
CA GLN A 63 10.88 -16.70 8.68
C GLN A 63 10.11 -15.40 8.50
N PHE A 64 9.71 -14.74 9.59
CA PHE A 64 9.07 -13.43 9.53
C PHE A 64 10.01 -12.36 8.90
N ASN A 65 11.27 -12.32 9.34
CA ASN A 65 12.28 -11.41 8.76
C ASN A 65 12.57 -11.74 7.28
N ARG A 66 12.53 -13.02 6.90
CA ARG A 66 12.66 -13.43 5.50
C ARG A 66 11.49 -12.91 4.66
N CYS A 67 10.26 -13.03 5.13
CA CYS A 67 9.08 -12.54 4.43
C CYS A 67 9.19 -11.03 4.12
N TYR A 68 9.52 -10.23 5.13
CA TYR A 68 9.72 -8.78 5.00
C TYR A 68 10.76 -8.43 3.92
N LYS A 69 11.90 -9.12 3.93
CA LYS A 69 12.97 -8.91 2.93
C LYS A 69 12.49 -9.24 1.51
N LEU A 70 11.68 -10.28 1.34
CA LEU A 70 11.15 -10.66 0.03
C LEU A 70 10.10 -9.65 -0.47
N ILE A 71 9.21 -9.16 0.39
CA ILE A 71 8.24 -8.11 0.04
C ILE A 71 8.97 -6.81 -0.34
N LYS A 72 10.01 -6.45 0.42
CA LYS A 72 10.85 -5.30 0.09
C LYS A 72 11.54 -5.46 -1.27
N LEU A 73 12.05 -6.66 -1.58
CA LEU A 73 12.61 -6.96 -2.89
C LEU A 73 11.56 -6.84 -4.00
N LEU A 74 10.36 -7.39 -3.81
CA LEU A 74 9.25 -7.26 -4.76
C LEU A 74 8.94 -5.79 -5.08
N LYS A 75 8.93 -4.91 -4.06
CA LYS A 75 8.72 -3.47 -4.26
C LYS A 75 9.84 -2.83 -5.09
N ILE A 76 11.10 -3.09 -4.75
CA ILE A 76 12.26 -2.58 -5.51
C ILE A 76 12.18 -3.02 -6.98
N VAL A 77 11.82 -4.27 -7.20
CA VAL A 77 11.70 -4.84 -8.56
C VAL A 77 10.48 -4.25 -9.28
N ALA A 78 9.38 -3.96 -8.60
CA ALA A 78 8.22 -3.29 -9.19
C ALA A 78 8.56 -1.85 -9.61
N ASP A 79 9.33 -1.12 -8.79
CA ASP A 79 9.75 0.24 -9.11
C ASP A 79 10.73 0.28 -10.30
N ALA A 80 11.62 -0.71 -10.41
CA ALA A 80 12.63 -0.77 -11.48
C ALA A 80 12.11 -1.43 -12.78
N TYR A 81 11.29 -2.48 -12.65
CA TYR A 81 10.87 -3.36 -13.74
C TYR A 81 9.36 -3.71 -13.65
N PRO A 82 8.46 -2.72 -13.67
CA PRO A 82 7.02 -2.95 -13.46
C PRO A 82 6.41 -3.89 -14.52
N HIS A 83 6.91 -3.84 -15.75
CA HIS A 83 6.46 -4.69 -16.86
C HIS A 83 6.67 -6.20 -16.60
N CYS A 84 7.61 -6.58 -15.72
CA CYS A 84 7.82 -7.98 -15.37
C CYS A 84 6.65 -8.58 -14.56
N PHE A 85 5.82 -7.75 -13.93
CA PHE A 85 4.70 -8.21 -13.11
C PHE A 85 3.45 -8.57 -13.92
N VAL A 86 3.38 -8.15 -15.18
CA VAL A 86 2.17 -8.27 -16.00
C VAL A 86 2.17 -9.59 -16.78
N ASN A 87 1.90 -10.67 -16.05
CA ASN A 87 1.67 -12.01 -16.59
C ASN A 87 0.67 -12.76 -15.70
N ALA A 88 -0.13 -13.64 -16.30
CA ALA A 88 -1.23 -14.33 -15.61
C ALA A 88 -0.83 -14.97 -14.27
N PRO A 89 0.22 -15.82 -14.17
CA PRO A 89 0.53 -16.49 -12.91
C PRO A 89 1.02 -15.51 -11.83
N THR A 90 1.77 -14.47 -12.21
CA THR A 90 2.18 -13.43 -11.26
C THR A 90 0.99 -12.64 -10.72
N LEU A 91 0.05 -12.25 -11.59
CA LEU A 91 -1.13 -11.50 -11.17
C LEU A 91 -2.03 -12.33 -10.26
N GLU A 92 -2.24 -13.62 -10.58
CA GLU A 92 -2.99 -14.53 -9.71
C GLU A 92 -2.33 -14.72 -8.34
N SER A 93 -1.00 -14.91 -8.31
CA SER A 93 -0.27 -15.06 -7.05
C SER A 93 -0.29 -13.78 -6.22
N LEU A 94 -0.20 -12.60 -6.84
CA LEU A 94 -0.32 -11.33 -6.13
C LEU A 94 -1.73 -11.10 -5.53
N VAL A 95 -2.81 -11.53 -6.22
CA VAL A 95 -4.16 -11.51 -5.62
C VAL A 95 -4.22 -12.41 -4.38
N LYS A 96 -3.71 -13.64 -4.50
CA LYS A 96 -3.60 -14.57 -3.35
C LYS A 96 -2.78 -14.00 -2.21
N LEU A 97 -1.71 -13.26 -2.53
CA LEU A 97 -0.86 -12.62 -1.53
C LEU A 97 -1.62 -11.53 -0.74
N ILE A 98 -2.43 -10.71 -1.42
CA ILE A 98 -3.30 -9.72 -0.77
C ILE A 98 -4.40 -10.37 0.08
N GLU A 99 -4.92 -11.53 -0.35
CA GLU A 99 -5.91 -12.29 0.41
C GLU A 99 -5.38 -12.87 1.71
N LEU A 100 -4.12 -13.32 1.71
CA LEU A 100 -3.49 -14.00 2.85
C LEU A 100 -2.96 -13.04 3.92
N GLU A 101 -2.64 -11.79 3.55
CA GLU A 101 -1.91 -10.89 4.43
C GLU A 101 -2.83 -10.28 5.52
N SER A 102 -2.51 -10.57 6.79
CA SER A 102 -3.19 -10.05 7.99
C SER A 102 -2.79 -8.61 8.35
N PHE A 103 -2.61 -7.77 7.34
CA PHE A 103 -2.42 -6.31 7.43
C PHE A 103 -1.06 -5.77 7.88
N SER A 104 -0.04 -6.60 8.15
CA SER A 104 1.28 -6.07 8.55
C SER A 104 2.03 -5.40 7.40
N GLU A 105 2.04 -6.02 6.22
CA GLU A 105 2.72 -5.51 5.02
C GLU A 105 1.76 -5.20 3.87
N ILE A 106 0.44 -5.20 4.15
CA ILE A 106 -0.60 -4.97 3.13
C ILE A 106 -0.41 -3.64 2.40
N GLU A 107 0.06 -2.60 3.10
CA GLU A 107 0.41 -1.33 2.49
C GLU A 107 1.50 -1.47 1.44
N GLY A 108 2.55 -2.22 1.74
CA GLY A 108 3.65 -2.46 0.80
C GLY A 108 3.15 -3.15 -0.47
N LEU A 109 2.23 -4.10 -0.32
CA LEU A 109 1.59 -4.81 -1.42
C LEU A 109 0.65 -3.91 -2.24
N LEU A 110 -0.21 -3.13 -1.57
CA LEU A 110 -1.09 -2.17 -2.26
C LEU A 110 -0.29 -1.10 -3.01
N ASN A 111 0.81 -0.63 -2.42
CA ASN A 111 1.72 0.29 -3.09
C ASN A 111 2.41 -0.35 -4.30
N LEU A 112 2.79 -1.63 -4.21
CA LEU A 112 3.31 -2.37 -5.36
C LEU A 112 2.28 -2.41 -6.50
N VAL A 113 1.02 -2.71 -6.19
CA VAL A 113 -0.07 -2.71 -7.20
C VAL A 113 -0.25 -1.32 -7.82
N ILE A 114 -0.15 -0.25 -7.02
CA ILE A 114 -0.13 1.13 -7.53
C ILE A 114 1.06 1.37 -8.47
N THR A 115 2.27 0.95 -8.10
CA THR A 115 3.48 1.10 -8.92
C THR A 115 3.30 0.45 -10.30
N ILE A 116 2.75 -0.77 -10.35
CA ILE A 116 2.57 -1.50 -11.62
C ILE A 116 1.28 -1.13 -12.37
N SER A 117 0.45 -0.22 -11.85
CA SER A 117 -0.90 0.04 -12.37
C SER A 117 -0.90 0.56 -13.82
N THR A 118 0.15 1.28 -14.21
CA THR A 118 0.31 1.78 -15.59
C THR A 118 0.48 0.63 -16.57
N GLU A 119 1.28 -0.37 -16.23
CA GLU A 119 1.49 -1.57 -17.04
C GLU A 119 0.22 -2.44 -17.10
N LEU A 120 -0.53 -2.54 -15.99
CA LEU A 120 -1.84 -3.21 -15.98
C LEU A 120 -2.83 -2.55 -16.93
N LYS A 121 -2.86 -1.21 -16.96
CA LYS A 121 -3.70 -0.44 -17.88
C LYS A 121 -3.32 -0.63 -19.34
N GLN A 122 -2.02 -0.70 -19.64
CA GLN A 122 -1.55 -0.98 -21.01
C GLN A 122 -1.92 -2.40 -21.48
N ASN A 123 -2.06 -3.34 -20.55
CA ASN A 123 -2.40 -4.74 -20.82
C ASN A 123 -3.82 -5.10 -20.34
N GLU A 124 -4.80 -4.20 -20.55
CA GLU A 124 -6.17 -4.30 -20.01
C GLU A 124 -6.81 -5.68 -20.25
N LEU A 125 -6.64 -6.27 -21.44
CA LEU A 125 -7.24 -7.58 -21.77
C LEU A 125 -6.71 -8.73 -20.91
N LEU A 126 -5.42 -8.72 -20.57
CA LEU A 126 -4.79 -9.77 -19.75
C LEU A 126 -5.07 -9.52 -18.27
N ALA A 127 -5.09 -8.26 -17.84
CA ALA A 127 -5.19 -7.89 -16.44
C ALA A 127 -6.62 -7.74 -15.92
N LYS A 128 -7.64 -7.66 -16.80
CA LYS A 128 -9.03 -7.28 -16.46
C LYS A 128 -9.59 -8.01 -15.25
N ASP A 129 -9.55 -9.34 -15.27
CA ASP A 129 -10.18 -10.15 -14.21
C ASP A 129 -9.44 -10.00 -12.88
N MET A 130 -8.10 -9.93 -12.93
CA MET A 130 -7.28 -9.73 -11.74
C MET A 130 -7.46 -8.31 -11.17
N VAL A 131 -7.57 -7.29 -12.03
CA VAL A 131 -7.87 -5.91 -11.62
C VAL A 131 -9.22 -5.83 -10.92
N ALA A 132 -10.23 -6.56 -11.38
CA ALA A 132 -11.53 -6.62 -10.71
C ALA A 132 -11.42 -7.22 -9.29
N GLU A 133 -10.66 -8.30 -9.12
CA GLU A 133 -10.41 -8.88 -7.79
C GLU A 133 -9.57 -7.94 -6.90
N TYR A 134 -8.54 -7.26 -7.43
CA TYR A 134 -7.78 -6.26 -6.66
C TYR A 134 -8.69 -5.15 -6.14
N VAL A 135 -9.57 -4.62 -7.00
CA VAL A 135 -10.49 -3.54 -6.64
C VAL A 135 -11.45 -3.99 -5.54
N LYS A 136 -12.00 -5.21 -5.64
CA LYS A 136 -12.86 -5.79 -4.60
C LYS A 136 -12.14 -5.93 -3.26
N HIS A 137 -10.87 -6.38 -3.26
CA HIS A 137 -10.07 -6.43 -2.04
C HIS A 137 -9.76 -5.04 -1.49
N CYS A 138 -9.48 -4.07 -2.36
CA CYS A 138 -9.27 -2.69 -1.95
C CYS A 138 -10.53 -2.06 -1.33
N GLU A 139 -11.73 -2.34 -1.86
CA GLU A 139 -13.00 -1.88 -1.27
C GLU A 139 -13.14 -2.37 0.16
N ARG A 140 -12.92 -3.68 0.40
CA ARG A 140 -12.93 -4.24 1.75
C ARG A 140 -11.87 -3.60 2.64
N ILE A 141 -10.63 -3.49 2.17
CA ILE A 141 -9.52 -2.92 2.97
C ILE A 141 -9.75 -1.43 3.28
N SER A 142 -10.43 -0.69 2.41
CA SER A 142 -10.75 0.72 2.64
C SER A 142 -11.72 0.95 3.79
N LEU A 143 -12.54 -0.05 4.13
CA LEU A 143 -13.55 0.02 5.18
C LEU A 143 -13.13 -0.72 6.45
N ASP A 144 -12.53 -1.90 6.32
CA ASP A 144 -12.23 -2.81 7.43
C ASP A 144 -10.74 -2.87 7.81
N GLY A 145 -9.87 -2.22 7.03
CA GLY A 145 -8.42 -2.26 7.21
C GLY A 145 -7.91 -1.33 8.32
N THR A 146 -6.58 -1.24 8.44
CA THR A 146 -5.97 -0.18 9.24
C THR A 146 -6.11 1.17 8.52
N PRO A 147 -6.04 2.31 9.22
CA PRO A 147 -6.11 3.64 8.56
C PRO A 147 -5.06 3.78 7.45
N ARG A 148 -3.86 3.24 7.68
CA ARG A 148 -2.79 3.25 6.68
C ARG A 148 -3.13 2.37 5.48
N ALA A 149 -3.64 1.16 5.68
CA ALA A 149 -4.07 0.30 4.59
C ALA A 149 -5.21 0.93 3.76
N ALA A 150 -6.19 1.57 4.42
CA ALA A 150 -7.32 2.23 3.76
C ALA A 150 -6.87 3.33 2.79
N LYS A 151 -5.88 4.14 3.19
CA LYS A 151 -5.27 5.15 2.29
C LYS A 151 -4.76 4.53 0.99
N TYR A 152 -3.98 3.45 1.09
CA TYR A 152 -3.41 2.81 -0.09
C TYR A 152 -4.46 2.08 -0.92
N ALA A 153 -5.48 1.51 -0.28
CA ALA A 153 -6.59 0.86 -0.98
C ALA A 153 -7.38 1.85 -1.85
N VAL A 154 -7.73 3.02 -1.30
CA VAL A 154 -8.39 4.12 -2.04
C VAL A 154 -7.54 4.58 -3.24
N ARG A 155 -6.24 4.79 -3.01
CA ARG A 155 -5.30 5.16 -4.09
C ARG A 155 -5.19 4.07 -5.16
N CYS A 156 -5.21 2.80 -4.76
CA CYS A 156 -5.16 1.66 -5.65
C CYS A 156 -6.37 1.62 -6.59
N ILE A 157 -7.59 1.77 -6.05
CA ILE A 157 -8.84 1.82 -6.84
C ILE A 157 -8.76 2.91 -7.91
N SER A 158 -8.37 4.12 -7.52
CA SER A 158 -8.20 5.26 -8.44
C SER A 158 -7.16 4.99 -9.55
N LYS A 159 -6.04 4.35 -9.18
CA LYS A 159 -4.95 4.08 -10.11
C LYS A 159 -5.21 2.89 -11.03
N LEU A 160 -6.01 1.92 -10.62
CA LEU A 160 -6.36 0.74 -11.41
C LEU A 160 -7.50 1.00 -12.39
N LEU A 161 -8.52 1.76 -11.99
CA LEU A 161 -9.73 1.97 -12.79
C LEU A 161 -9.62 3.17 -13.74
N LYS A 162 -10.58 3.23 -14.67
CA LYS A 162 -10.90 4.43 -15.46
C LYS A 162 -11.65 5.44 -14.56
N THR A 163 -11.54 6.73 -14.85
CA THR A 163 -12.05 7.81 -13.99
C THR A 163 -13.49 7.59 -13.54
N GLU A 164 -14.42 7.34 -14.46
CA GLU A 164 -15.85 7.14 -14.13
C GLU A 164 -16.09 5.93 -13.21
N GLN A 165 -15.39 4.82 -13.46
CA GLN A 165 -15.50 3.61 -12.64
C GLN A 165 -14.87 3.82 -11.26
N ALA A 166 -13.73 4.52 -11.20
CA ALA A 166 -13.09 4.89 -9.95
C ALA A 166 -14.03 5.77 -9.11
N GLN A 167 -14.60 6.83 -9.68
CA GLN A 167 -15.51 7.74 -9.00
C GLN A 167 -16.72 7.01 -8.41
N ALA A 168 -17.33 6.09 -9.17
CA ALA A 168 -18.45 5.29 -8.67
C ALA A 168 -18.08 4.39 -7.46
N LYS A 169 -16.87 3.81 -7.46
CA LYS A 169 -16.38 3.01 -6.33
C LYS A 169 -15.99 3.87 -5.13
N LEU A 170 -15.33 5.00 -5.37
CA LEU A 170 -14.92 5.94 -4.32
C LEU A 170 -16.12 6.60 -3.65
N GLU A 171 -17.19 6.89 -4.39
CA GLU A 171 -18.45 7.37 -3.83
C GLU A 171 -19.04 6.38 -2.83
N ASN A 172 -19.09 5.09 -3.19
CA ASN A 172 -19.58 4.05 -2.29
C ASN A 172 -18.72 3.93 -1.01
N ILE A 173 -17.39 3.98 -1.15
CA ILE A 173 -16.47 3.98 -0.02
C ILE A 173 -16.68 5.21 0.86
N PHE A 174 -16.85 6.39 0.24
CA PHE A 174 -17.10 7.64 0.93
C PHE A 174 -18.36 7.53 1.79
N GLN A 175 -19.49 7.17 1.18
CA GLN A 175 -20.77 7.05 1.89
C GLN A 175 -20.76 6.00 3.01
N ASN A 176 -20.14 4.84 2.80
CA ASN A 176 -20.02 3.83 3.87
C ASN A 176 -19.13 4.31 5.01
N SER A 177 -18.04 5.01 4.70
CA SER A 177 -17.14 5.57 5.73
C SER A 177 -17.85 6.58 6.62
N LEU A 178 -18.82 7.35 6.09
CA LEU A 178 -19.61 8.30 6.88
C LEU A 178 -20.43 7.65 7.99
N LEU A 179 -20.81 6.37 7.84
CA LEU A 179 -21.58 5.61 8.82
C LEU A 179 -20.76 5.30 10.08
N HIS A 180 -19.44 5.23 9.94
CA HIS A 180 -18.49 4.89 11.01
C HIS A 180 -17.93 6.12 11.75
N LEU A 181 -18.38 7.33 11.41
CA LEU A 181 -17.96 8.57 12.06
C LEU A 181 -18.62 8.73 13.43
N SER A 182 -18.12 7.99 14.42
CA SER A 182 -18.48 8.04 15.84
C SER A 182 -17.27 7.73 16.71
N THR A 183 -17.14 8.37 17.88
CA THR A 183 -16.09 8.04 18.87
C THR A 183 -16.16 6.59 19.36
N SER A 184 -17.36 6.01 19.35
CA SER A 184 -17.62 4.65 19.82
C SER A 184 -17.36 3.58 18.77
N ASP A 185 -17.18 3.95 17.50
CA ASP A 185 -16.95 3.01 16.41
C ASP A 185 -15.44 2.71 16.29
N PRO A 186 -15.01 1.44 16.42
CA PRO A 186 -13.61 1.07 16.30
C PRO A 186 -13.01 1.38 14.91
N GLN A 187 -13.83 1.51 13.87
CA GLN A 187 -13.39 1.84 12.50
C GLN A 187 -13.37 3.33 12.22
N CYS A 188 -13.70 4.20 13.17
CA CYS A 188 -13.75 5.66 12.97
C CYS A 188 -12.44 6.23 12.40
N CYS A 189 -11.28 5.79 12.92
CA CYS A 189 -9.98 6.22 12.40
C CYS A 189 -9.74 5.76 10.95
N THR A 190 -10.16 4.54 10.61
CA THR A 190 -10.05 3.99 9.26
C THR A 190 -10.95 4.75 8.30
N ALA A 191 -12.20 4.99 8.70
CA ALA A 191 -13.18 5.77 7.95
C ALA A 191 -12.71 7.20 7.68
N LEU A 192 -12.24 7.92 8.70
CA LEU A 192 -11.65 9.25 8.53
C LEU A 192 -10.50 9.24 7.53
N LYS A 193 -9.65 8.19 7.58
CA LYS A 193 -8.54 8.10 6.64
C LYS A 193 -8.96 7.74 5.22
N ALA A 194 -9.99 6.91 5.05
CA ALA A 194 -10.60 6.62 3.76
C ALA A 194 -11.20 7.88 3.13
N LEU A 195 -11.99 8.65 3.89
CA LEU A 195 -12.58 9.92 3.46
C LEU A 195 -11.52 10.94 3.03
N SER A 196 -10.51 11.15 3.88
CA SER A 196 -9.35 11.99 3.55
C SER A 196 -8.69 11.56 2.25
N SER A 197 -8.54 10.24 2.04
CA SER A 197 -7.91 9.71 0.83
C SER A 197 -8.79 9.85 -0.41
N CYS A 198 -10.12 9.80 -0.29
CA CYS A 198 -11.03 10.10 -1.40
C CYS A 198 -10.86 11.56 -1.86
N VAL A 199 -10.76 12.51 -0.92
CA VAL A 199 -10.49 13.93 -1.24
C VAL A 199 -9.09 14.13 -1.83
N GLU A 200 -8.06 13.44 -1.33
CA GLU A 200 -6.71 13.49 -1.91
C GLU A 200 -6.69 13.02 -3.39
N VAL A 201 -7.58 12.09 -3.75
CA VAL A 201 -7.66 11.53 -5.09
C VAL A 201 -8.54 12.39 -6.03
N ASP A 202 -9.69 12.86 -5.55
CA ASP A 202 -10.65 13.66 -6.32
C ASP A 202 -11.28 14.75 -5.43
N ALA A 203 -10.55 15.84 -5.25
CA ALA A 203 -11.01 16.96 -4.45
C ALA A 203 -12.28 17.62 -5.02
N MET A 204 -12.44 17.63 -6.34
CA MET A 204 -13.59 18.28 -6.98
C MET A 204 -14.89 17.57 -6.63
N GLN A 205 -14.87 16.25 -6.55
CA GLN A 205 -16.03 15.45 -6.17
C GLN A 205 -16.32 15.55 -4.66
N PHE A 206 -15.31 15.35 -3.81
CA PHE A 206 -15.56 15.03 -2.39
C PHE A 206 -15.33 16.17 -1.40
N CYS A 207 -14.62 17.25 -1.78
CA CYS A 207 -14.18 18.25 -0.80
C CYS A 207 -15.34 18.98 -0.10
N ASN A 208 -16.34 19.41 -0.86
CA ASN A 208 -17.47 20.17 -0.30
C ASN A 208 -18.30 19.32 0.66
N GLU A 209 -18.58 18.08 0.28
CA GLU A 209 -19.35 17.15 1.09
C GLU A 209 -18.62 16.81 2.39
N LEU A 210 -17.32 16.51 2.30
CA LEU A 210 -16.53 16.27 3.51
C LEU A 210 -16.55 17.49 4.42
N PHE A 211 -16.40 18.71 3.90
CA PHE A 211 -16.38 19.92 4.70
C PHE A 211 -17.66 20.15 5.51
N GLU A 212 -18.83 19.95 4.91
CA GLU A 212 -20.12 20.07 5.61
C GLU A 212 -20.31 18.99 6.69
N ILE A 213 -19.79 17.79 6.44
CA ILE A 213 -19.84 16.69 7.40
C ILE A 213 -18.86 16.93 8.57
N LEU A 214 -17.65 17.42 8.32
CA LEU A 214 -16.71 17.76 9.38
C LEU A 214 -17.30 18.83 10.30
N LYS A 215 -17.95 19.86 9.75
CA LYS A 215 -18.62 20.89 10.56
C LYS A 215 -19.66 20.34 11.52
N THR A 216 -20.43 19.35 11.08
CA THR A 216 -21.52 18.77 11.86
C THR A 216 -21.01 17.68 12.79
N LYS A 217 -20.39 16.63 12.24
CA LYS A 217 -19.98 15.44 13.00
C LYS A 217 -18.70 15.62 13.82
N ILE A 218 -17.70 16.37 13.36
CA ILE A 218 -16.46 16.53 14.16
C ILE A 218 -16.71 17.40 15.39
N MET A 219 -17.56 18.43 15.28
CA MET A 219 -17.94 19.20 16.46
C MET A 219 -18.63 18.31 17.49
N ASP A 220 -19.52 17.41 17.07
CA ASP A 220 -20.13 16.42 17.97
C ASP A 220 -19.08 15.46 18.56
N LEU A 221 -18.15 14.93 17.75
CA LEU A 221 -17.02 14.10 18.22
C LEU A 221 -16.14 14.79 19.27
N LEU A 222 -15.85 16.08 19.09
CA LEU A 222 -15.03 16.88 20.00
C LEU A 222 -15.80 17.25 21.29
N LEU A 223 -17.09 17.54 21.17
CA LEU A 223 -17.96 17.90 22.30
C LEU A 223 -18.33 16.69 23.16
N ASP A 224 -18.45 15.50 22.56
CA ASP A 224 -18.63 14.24 23.29
C ASP A 224 -17.43 13.89 24.17
N GLN A 225 -16.20 14.29 23.79
CA GLN A 225 -15.02 14.12 24.65
C GLN A 225 -15.04 15.08 25.85
N CYS A 226 -15.47 16.33 25.65
CA CYS A 226 -15.65 17.31 26.74
C CYS A 226 -16.67 16.85 27.80
N SER A 227 -17.71 16.13 27.38
CA SER A 227 -18.75 15.62 28.28
C SER A 227 -18.28 14.47 29.17
N ASN A 228 -17.25 13.73 28.73
CA ASN A 228 -16.72 12.55 29.43
C ASN A 228 -15.57 12.88 30.39
N GLU A 229 -14.94 14.04 30.28
CA GLU A 229 -13.92 14.50 31.24
C GLU A 229 -14.52 14.89 32.61
N GLU A 230 -15.81 15.19 32.68
CA GLU A 230 -16.49 15.47 33.96
C GLU A 230 -16.64 14.19 34.83
N THR A 231 -16.61 13.01 34.22
CA THR A 231 -16.75 11.72 34.93
C THR A 231 -15.41 11.16 35.41
N PHE A 232 -14.27 11.54 34.81
CA PHE A 232 -12.94 11.05 35.20
C PHE A 232 -12.36 11.76 36.45
N ASN A 233 -12.89 12.93 36.82
CA ASN A 233 -12.44 13.69 37.99
C ASN A 233 -13.14 13.30 39.31
N GLN A 234 -14.23 12.53 39.28
CA GLN A 234 -14.87 12.04 40.51
C GLN A 234 -14.30 10.72 41.03
N GLN A 235 -13.68 9.90 40.18
CA GLN A 235 -13.10 8.63 40.60
C GLN A 235 -11.67 8.75 41.15
N ASN A 236 -10.93 9.81 40.80
CA ASN A 236 -9.58 10.07 41.33
C ASN A 236 -9.53 10.78 42.70
N CYS A 237 -10.67 11.27 43.21
CA CYS A 237 -10.72 11.90 44.54
C CYS A 237 -10.97 10.91 45.70
N MET A 238 -11.15 9.61 45.45
CA MET A 238 -11.37 8.61 46.51
C MET A 238 -10.23 7.59 46.71
N MET A 239 -9.09 7.72 46.01
CA MET A 239 -7.99 6.74 46.14
C MET A 239 -6.57 7.29 46.35
N ASN A 240 -6.41 8.58 46.67
CA ASN A 240 -5.09 9.14 47.02
C ASN A 240 -5.00 9.49 48.51
N SER A 241 -4.98 8.45 49.34
CA SER A 241 -4.52 8.54 50.73
C SER A 241 -3.76 7.28 51.16
N ALA A 242 -2.76 6.87 50.39
CA ALA A 242 -1.61 6.12 50.92
C ALA A 242 -0.44 6.12 49.93
N ASP A 243 0.75 6.31 50.49
CA ASP A 243 2.07 5.96 49.96
C ASP A 243 2.73 6.83 48.87
N ASN A 244 3.37 7.89 49.39
CA ASN A 244 4.69 8.34 48.96
C ASN A 244 5.68 7.16 48.85
N ARG A 245 6.34 7.00 47.69
CA ARG A 245 7.78 6.72 47.61
C ARG A 245 8.36 7.02 46.22
N THR A 246 9.47 7.73 46.28
CA THR A 246 10.33 8.31 45.26
C THR A 246 11.11 7.27 44.45
N GLU A 247 11.38 7.55 43.16
CA GLU A 247 12.67 7.38 42.42
C GLU A 247 12.41 7.49 40.90
N GLN A 248 12.71 8.63 40.27
CA GLN A 248 13.94 8.97 39.51
C GLN A 248 13.94 8.58 38.02
N ILE A 249 13.72 9.65 37.23
CA ILE A 249 14.03 10.02 35.84
C ILE A 249 15.24 9.34 35.18
N SER A 250 15.08 8.90 33.91
CA SER A 250 16.04 9.20 32.83
C SER A 250 15.40 9.05 31.43
N ASP A 251 15.61 10.09 30.63
CA ASP A 251 15.04 10.41 29.31
C ASP A 251 15.34 9.44 28.16
N GLY A 252 14.49 9.51 27.13
CA GLY A 252 14.79 9.01 25.79
C GLY A 252 13.61 8.96 24.81
N GLU A 253 12.73 9.96 24.76
CA GLU A 253 11.75 10.11 23.67
C GLU A 253 12.40 10.79 22.45
N VAL A 254 12.31 10.13 21.29
CA VAL A 254 12.50 10.78 19.98
C VAL A 254 11.10 11.11 19.46
N CYS A 255 10.70 12.36 19.61
CA CYS A 255 9.49 12.91 19.00
C CYS A 255 9.75 13.21 17.52
N ASP A 256 8.91 12.66 16.64
CA ASP A 256 8.84 13.07 15.24
C ASP A 256 8.10 14.42 15.17
N GLU A 257 8.85 15.47 14.86
CA GLU A 257 8.33 16.82 14.62
C GLU A 257 7.62 16.88 13.27
N ASN A 258 6.31 17.16 13.28
CA ASN A 258 5.59 17.84 12.19
C ASN A 258 4.26 18.40 12.72
N TYR A 259 4.34 19.42 13.57
CA TYR A 259 3.22 20.31 13.84
C TYR A 259 3.34 21.53 12.91
N VAL A 260 2.30 21.77 12.10
CA VAL A 260 2.13 23.04 11.38
C VAL A 260 1.26 23.94 12.26
N GLU A 261 1.85 25.00 12.82
CA GLU A 261 1.09 26.07 13.46
C GLU A 261 0.27 26.82 12.41
N ILE A 262 -1.06 26.76 12.54
CA ILE A 262 -1.96 27.61 11.76
C ILE A 262 -2.04 28.96 12.49
N LYS A 263 -1.42 29.99 11.92
CA LYS A 263 -1.70 31.37 12.32
C LYS A 263 -3.06 31.78 11.76
N VAL A 264 -3.94 32.22 12.65
CA VAL A 264 -5.19 32.89 12.31
C VAL A 264 -4.90 34.39 12.29
N ASP A 265 -5.03 35.01 11.12
CA ASP A 265 -5.22 36.46 10.97
C ASP A 265 -6.71 36.75 10.81
#